data_AF-A0A0H5SH53-F1
#
_entry.id   AF-A0A0H5SH53-F1
#
_cell.length_a   1.000
_cell.length_b   1.000
_cell.length_c   1.000
_cell.angle_alpha   90.00
_cell.angle_beta   90.00
_cell.angle_gamma   90.00
#
_symmetry.space_group_name_H-M   'P 1'
#
loop_
_entity.id
_entity.type
_entity.pdbx_description
1 polymer ?
#
loop_
_entity_poly.entity_id
_entity_poly.type
_entity_poly.pdbx_seq_one_letter_code
_entity_poly.pdbx_strand_id
1 'polypeptide(L)'
;MDKTELIMSLAKLINDTEKSDYIIEEKQLDKNTYLSLVAKDKDENIQTHPDFEALISILKYYNSKTLNYVIMRLNENKRKFFIEFNDNEKEKFLSDVRDLYEKFIGANTKYLPFLETIITDWLDNLLKQ
;
A
#
# COMPACT_ATOMS: atom_id res chain seq x y z
N MET A 1 6.05 34.91 4.52
CA MET A 1 7.06 33.96 5.00
C MET A 1 7.67 33.32 3.77
N ASP A 2 8.91 33.70 3.49
CA ASP A 2 9.56 33.41 2.21
C ASP A 2 10.21 32.01 2.24
N LYS A 3 10.22 31.28 1.13
CA LYS A 3 10.74 29.89 1.06
C LYS A 3 12.21 29.80 1.52
N THR A 4 12.94 30.89 1.33
CA THR A 4 14.33 31.06 1.74
C THR A 4 14.51 31.03 3.26
N GLU A 5 13.55 31.58 4.03
CA GLU A 5 13.60 31.55 5.51
C GLU A 5 13.40 30.14 6.06
N LEU A 6 12.53 29.34 5.42
CA LEU A 6 12.32 27.93 5.79
C LEU A 6 13.58 27.09 5.53
N ILE A 7 14.26 27.31 4.40
CA ILE A 7 15.51 26.61 4.06
C ILE A 7 16.62 26.99 5.05
N MET A 8 16.74 28.26 5.42
CA MET A 8 17.71 28.70 6.42
C MET A 8 17.40 28.16 7.82
N SER A 9 16.12 28.04 8.17
CA SER A 9 15.68 27.47 9.46
C SER A 9 16.00 25.97 9.56
N LEU A 10 15.80 25.23 8.45
CA LEU A 10 16.17 23.82 8.34
C LEU A 10 17.70 23.62 8.38
N ALA A 11 18.45 24.47 7.69
CA ALA A 11 19.91 24.41 7.70
C ALA A 11 20.50 24.70 9.09
N LYS A 12 19.88 25.61 9.86
CA LYS A 12 20.26 25.86 11.26
C LYS A 12 20.01 24.65 12.16
N LEU A 13 18.85 24.00 12.01
CA LEU A 13 18.53 22.78 12.78
C LEU A 13 19.50 21.62 12.52
N ILE A 14 20.06 21.54 11.31
CA ILE A 14 21.04 20.51 10.93
C ILE A 14 22.44 20.84 11.47
N ASN A 15 22.81 22.13 11.49
CA ASN A 15 24.14 22.55 11.91
C ASN A 15 24.30 22.73 13.43
N ASP A 16 23.21 22.93 14.19
CA ASP A 16 23.27 23.07 15.66
C ASP A 16 23.33 21.72 16.40
N THR A 17 23.29 20.59 15.71
CA THR A 17 23.53 19.27 16.31
C THR A 17 25.01 18.91 16.34
N GLU A 18 25.80 19.68 17.11
CA GLU A 18 27.10 19.21 17.60
C GLU A 18 26.92 18.35 18.87
N LYS A 19 27.45 17.12 18.79
CA LYS A 19 27.80 16.19 19.86
C LYS A 19 26.67 15.58 20.69
N SER A 20 26.17 14.45 20.19
CA SER A 20 25.82 13.31 21.05
C SER A 20 26.34 12.03 20.41
N ASP A 21 27.22 11.32 21.13
CA ASP A 21 27.86 10.05 20.73
C ASP A 21 26.82 8.93 20.55
N TYR A 22 26.14 8.91 19.41
CA TYR A 22 25.49 7.71 18.90
C TYR A 22 26.33 7.20 17.74
N ILE A 23 27.10 6.14 17.99
CA ILE A 23 27.65 5.32 16.92
C ILE A 23 26.45 4.60 16.29
N ILE A 24 25.84 5.25 15.30
CA ILE A 24 24.96 4.55 14.35
C ILE A 24 25.92 3.77 13.47
N GLU A 25 26.09 2.48 13.77
CA GLU A 25 26.64 1.56 12.79
C GLU A 25 25.66 1.49 11.62
N GLU A 26 25.82 2.40 10.65
CA GLU A 26 25.25 2.24 9.32
C GLU A 26 25.90 1.00 8.70
N LYS A 27 25.28 -0.16 8.89
CA LYS A 27 25.53 -1.31 8.03
C LYS A 27 25.16 -0.88 6.61
N GLN A 28 26.15 -0.42 5.85
CA GLN A 28 26.01 -0.27 4.41
C GLN A 28 25.65 -1.64 3.84
N LEU A 29 24.38 -1.80 3.48
CA LEU A 29 23.91 -2.98 2.78
C LEU A 29 24.64 -3.01 1.44
N ASP A 30 25.53 -4.01 1.29
CA ASP A 30 26.27 -4.24 0.06
C ASP A 30 25.28 -4.32 -1.12
N LYS A 31 25.66 -3.75 -2.27
CA LYS A 31 24.81 -3.68 -3.47
C LYS A 31 24.28 -5.05 -3.87
N ASN A 32 25.05 -6.11 -3.63
CA ASN A 32 24.64 -7.50 -3.84
C ASN A 32 23.59 -7.98 -2.83
N THR A 33 23.66 -7.53 -1.57
CA THR A 33 22.63 -7.79 -0.56
C THR A 33 21.33 -7.07 -0.91
N TYR A 34 21.41 -5.82 -1.35
CA TYR A 34 20.23 -5.08 -1.84
C TYR A 34 19.62 -5.77 -3.07
N LEU A 35 20.44 -6.10 -4.07
CA LEU A 35 19.97 -6.79 -5.27
C LEU A 35 19.40 -8.19 -4.96
N SER A 36 19.93 -8.90 -3.97
CA SER A 36 19.37 -10.20 -3.55
C SER A 36 18.12 -10.07 -2.68
N LEU A 37 17.96 -8.99 -1.91
CA LEU A 37 16.71 -8.65 -1.24
C LEU A 37 15.63 -8.29 -2.25
N VAL A 38 15.97 -7.53 -3.30
CA VAL A 38 15.06 -7.17 -4.40
C VAL A 38 14.78 -8.36 -5.33
N ALA A 39 15.75 -9.25 -5.56
CA ALA A 39 15.59 -10.43 -6.42
C ALA A 39 14.95 -11.63 -5.72
N LYS A 40 14.73 -11.57 -4.39
CA LYS A 40 13.97 -12.59 -3.66
C LYS A 40 12.46 -12.47 -3.85
N ASP A 41 11.97 -11.31 -4.29
CA ASP A 41 10.64 -11.22 -4.91
C ASP A 41 10.75 -11.80 -6.32
N LYS A 42 10.70 -13.13 -6.41
CA LYS A 42 10.05 -13.76 -7.55
C LYS A 42 8.56 -13.45 -7.43
N ASP A 43 8.19 -12.19 -7.64
CA ASP A 43 6.84 -11.84 -8.01
C ASP A 43 6.61 -12.56 -9.33
N GLU A 44 5.94 -13.72 -9.27
CA GLU A 44 5.26 -14.23 -10.45
C GLU A 44 4.43 -13.05 -10.96
N ASN A 45 4.76 -12.56 -12.16
CA ASN A 45 4.04 -11.45 -12.74
C ASN A 45 2.66 -11.97 -13.18
N ILE A 46 1.75 -12.04 -12.21
CA ILE A 46 0.40 -12.55 -12.38
C ILE A 46 -0.40 -11.46 -13.07
N GLN A 47 -0.90 -11.77 -14.27
CA GLN A 47 -1.82 -10.87 -14.95
C GLN A 47 -3.12 -10.78 -14.15
N THR A 48 -3.39 -9.58 -13.62
CA THR A 48 -4.58 -9.25 -12.83
C THR A 48 -5.69 -8.71 -13.71
N HIS A 49 -6.93 -8.74 -13.18
CA HIS A 49 -8.09 -8.18 -13.87
C HIS A 49 -8.12 -6.64 -13.75
N PRO A 50 -8.57 -5.89 -14.78
CA PRO A 50 -8.65 -4.42 -14.72
C PRO A 50 -9.44 -3.87 -13.53
N ASP A 51 -10.53 -4.52 -13.13
CA ASP A 51 -11.33 -4.10 -11.97
C ASP A 51 -10.51 -4.11 -10.66
N PHE A 52 -9.65 -5.11 -10.50
CA PHE A 52 -8.76 -5.20 -9.34
C PHE A 52 -7.74 -4.05 -9.34
N GLU A 53 -7.13 -3.77 -10.49
CA GLU A 53 -6.19 -2.66 -10.63
C GLU A 53 -6.86 -1.30 -10.42
N ALA A 54 -8.12 -1.14 -10.86
CA ALA A 54 -8.91 0.06 -10.62
C ALA A 54 -9.18 0.27 -9.12
N LEU A 55 -9.54 -0.79 -8.39
CA LEU A 55 -9.69 -0.74 -6.94
C LEU A 55 -8.37 -0.36 -6.27
N ILE A 56 -7.26 -1.04 -6.58
CA ILE A 56 -5.94 -0.70 -6.01
C ILE A 56 -5.59 0.76 -6.29
N SER A 57 -5.88 1.26 -7.48
CA SER A 57 -5.61 2.65 -7.87
C SER A 57 -6.41 3.66 -7.06
N ILE A 58 -7.72 3.44 -6.85
CA ILE A 58 -8.53 4.36 -6.04
C ILE A 58 -8.14 4.32 -4.56
N LEU A 59 -7.74 3.15 -4.04
CA LEU A 59 -7.26 3.04 -2.66
C LEU A 59 -5.94 3.81 -2.47
N LYS A 60 -5.03 3.71 -3.45
CA LYS A 60 -3.77 4.48 -3.48
C LYS A 60 -4.01 5.98 -3.57
N TYR A 61 -5.06 6.42 -4.26
CA TYR A 61 -5.43 7.84 -4.34
C TYR A 61 -5.75 8.43 -2.96
N TYR A 62 -6.51 7.70 -2.14
CA TYR A 62 -6.83 8.15 -0.77
C TYR A 62 -5.66 8.03 0.22
N ASN A 63 -4.72 7.11 -0.04
CA ASN A 63 -3.43 6.99 0.64
C ASN A 63 -3.47 7.05 2.18
N SER A 64 -4.43 6.35 2.80
CA SER A 64 -4.47 6.21 4.25
C SER A 64 -3.69 4.98 4.71
N LYS A 65 -3.33 4.95 6.00
CA LYS A 65 -2.64 3.79 6.61
C LYS A 65 -3.45 2.50 6.46
N THR A 66 -4.77 2.57 6.71
CA THR A 66 -5.68 1.44 6.61
C THR A 66 -5.75 0.91 5.18
N LEU A 67 -5.91 1.81 4.20
CA LEU A 67 -6.01 1.41 2.79
C LEU A 67 -4.70 0.87 2.25
N ASN A 68 -3.56 1.43 2.68
CA ASN A 68 -2.24 0.89 2.32
C ASN A 68 -2.02 -0.53 2.87
N TYR A 69 -2.48 -0.80 4.09
CA TYR A 69 -2.51 -2.17 4.63
C TYR A 69 -3.38 -3.09 3.76
N VAL A 70 -4.58 -2.66 3.39
CA VAL A 70 -5.48 -3.44 2.51
C VAL A 70 -4.82 -3.73 1.16
N ILE A 71 -4.22 -2.73 0.52
CA ILE A 71 -3.49 -2.89 -0.74
C ILE A 71 -2.37 -3.92 -0.60
N MET A 72 -1.56 -3.84 0.46
CA MET A 72 -0.48 -4.77 0.72
C MET A 72 -1.01 -6.21 0.81
N ARG A 73 -2.05 -6.44 1.62
CA ARG A 73 -2.66 -7.76 1.79
C ARG A 73 -3.30 -8.29 0.51
N LEU A 74 -3.94 -7.43 -0.29
CA LEU A 74 -4.50 -7.82 -1.58
C LEU A 74 -3.39 -8.24 -2.56
N ASN A 75 -2.28 -7.51 -2.59
CA ASN A 75 -1.12 -7.85 -3.42
C ASN A 75 -0.47 -9.17 -3.00
N GLU A 76 -0.24 -9.37 -1.70
CA GLU A 76 0.33 -10.62 -1.14
C GLU A 76 -0.50 -11.86 -1.50
N ASN A 77 -1.81 -11.71 -1.68
CA ASN A 77 -2.75 -12.82 -1.93
C ASN A 77 -3.23 -12.89 -3.39
N LYS A 78 -2.63 -12.14 -4.32
CA LYS A 78 -3.01 -12.14 -5.76
C LYS A 78 -3.09 -13.54 -6.36
N ARG A 79 -2.12 -14.40 -6.04
CA ARG A 79 -2.08 -15.79 -6.54
C ARG A 79 -3.35 -16.56 -6.18
N LYS A 80 -3.80 -16.45 -4.93
CA LYS A 80 -5.04 -17.07 -4.46
C LYS A 80 -6.22 -16.63 -5.31
N PHE A 81 -6.37 -15.33 -5.53
CA PHE A 81 -7.55 -14.76 -6.21
C PHE A 81 -7.60 -15.03 -7.71
N PHE A 82 -6.44 -15.10 -8.38
CA PHE A 82 -6.39 -15.16 -9.85
C PHE A 82 -6.02 -16.52 -10.41
N ILE A 83 -5.37 -17.38 -9.61
CA ILE A 83 -4.92 -18.73 -10.03
C ILE A 83 -5.67 -19.83 -9.27
N GLU A 84 -5.91 -19.68 -7.96
CA GLU A 84 -6.45 -20.78 -7.13
C GLU A 84 -7.98 -20.76 -7.03
N PHE A 85 -8.61 -19.60 -7.08
CA PHE A 85 -10.07 -19.48 -7.12
C PHE A 85 -10.67 -20.17 -8.34
N ASN A 86 -11.77 -20.89 -8.12
CA ASN A 86 -12.60 -21.38 -9.22
C ASN A 86 -13.37 -20.22 -9.90
N ASP A 87 -13.99 -20.49 -11.04
CA ASP A 87 -14.66 -19.45 -11.84
C ASP A 87 -15.75 -18.70 -11.06
N ASN A 88 -16.53 -19.39 -10.22
CA ASN A 88 -17.59 -18.77 -9.41
C ASN A 88 -17.01 -17.87 -8.30
N GLU A 89 -15.96 -18.33 -7.62
CA GLU A 89 -15.26 -17.55 -6.59
C GLU A 89 -14.61 -16.31 -7.20
N LYS A 90 -14.02 -16.46 -8.37
CA LYS A 90 -13.38 -15.37 -9.12
C LYS A 90 -14.41 -14.34 -9.57
N GLU A 91 -15.55 -14.78 -10.09
CA GLU A 91 -16.63 -13.87 -10.49
C GLU A 91 -17.21 -13.11 -9.29
N LYS A 92 -17.44 -13.80 -8.16
CA LYS A 92 -17.87 -13.16 -6.91
C LYS A 92 -16.84 -12.15 -6.41
N PHE A 93 -15.57 -12.52 -6.38
CA PHE A 93 -14.49 -11.62 -5.99
C PHE A 93 -14.43 -10.36 -6.85
N LEU A 94 -14.52 -10.51 -8.19
CA LEU A 94 -14.54 -9.37 -9.10
C LEU A 94 -15.79 -8.51 -8.95
N SER A 95 -16.95 -9.10 -8.67
CA SER A 95 -18.17 -8.36 -8.35
C SER A 95 -17.99 -7.51 -7.09
N ASP A 96 -17.48 -8.10 -6.00
CA ASP A 96 -17.23 -7.37 -4.76
C ASP A 96 -16.22 -6.22 -4.96
N VAL A 97 -15.19 -6.45 -5.78
CA VAL A 97 -14.18 -5.45 -6.14
C VAL A 97 -14.81 -4.25 -6.87
N ARG A 98 -15.72 -4.49 -7.82
CA ARG A 98 -16.46 -3.42 -8.52
C ARG A 98 -17.33 -2.63 -7.55
N ASP A 99 -18.10 -3.32 -6.71
CA ASP A 99 -18.98 -2.68 -5.72
C ASP A 99 -18.20 -1.80 -4.74
N LEU A 100 -17.01 -2.25 -4.32
CA LEU A 100 -16.11 -1.46 -3.49
C LEU A 100 -15.59 -0.25 -4.25
N TYR A 101 -15.10 -0.45 -5.48
CA TYR A 101 -14.59 0.63 -6.32
C TYR A 101 -15.63 1.75 -6.50
N GLU A 102 -16.88 1.41 -6.80
CA GLU A 102 -17.98 2.37 -6.95
C GLU A 102 -18.24 3.17 -5.66
N LYS A 103 -18.22 2.51 -4.50
CA LYS A 103 -18.35 3.18 -3.20
C LYS A 103 -17.22 4.18 -2.95
N PHE A 104 -15.99 3.87 -3.39
CA PHE A 104 -14.83 4.76 -3.23
C PHE A 104 -14.79 5.90 -4.25
N ILE A 105 -15.31 5.75 -5.47
CA ILE A 105 -15.38 6.85 -6.46
C ILE A 105 -16.22 8.02 -5.93
N GLY A 106 -17.38 7.72 -5.33
CA GLY A 106 -18.32 8.73 -4.84
C GLY A 106 -18.01 9.25 -3.42
N ALA A 107 -16.93 8.76 -2.79
CA ALA A 107 -16.67 9.03 -1.39
C ALA A 107 -16.12 10.45 -1.19
N ASN A 108 -16.67 11.16 -0.19
CA ASN A 108 -16.03 12.35 0.35
C ASN A 108 -15.15 11.99 1.55
N THR A 109 -14.29 12.92 1.97
CA THR A 109 -13.36 12.72 3.10
C THR A 109 -14.03 12.39 4.43
N LYS A 110 -15.31 12.76 4.62
CA LYS A 110 -16.07 12.41 5.84
C LYS A 110 -16.57 10.97 5.84
N TYR A 111 -16.82 10.39 4.67
CA TYR A 111 -17.32 9.02 4.52
C TYR A 111 -16.17 7.99 4.44
N LEU A 112 -14.94 8.46 4.21
CA LEU A 112 -13.76 7.61 4.06
C LEU A 112 -13.51 6.66 5.25
N PRO A 113 -13.58 7.08 6.53
CA PRO A 113 -13.34 6.16 7.65
C PRO A 113 -14.35 5.00 7.72
N PHE A 114 -15.58 5.25 7.30
CA PHE A 114 -16.60 4.20 7.23
C PHE A 114 -16.30 3.20 6.12
N LEU A 115 -15.89 3.68 4.94
CA LEU A 115 -15.48 2.81 3.83
C LEU A 115 -14.22 2.01 4.16
N GLU A 116 -13.27 2.60 4.89
CA GLU A 116 -12.09 1.90 5.41
C GLU A 116 -12.47 0.71 6.30
N THR A 117 -13.50 0.87 7.13
CA THR A 117 -14.02 -0.21 7.97
C THR A 117 -14.61 -1.32 7.10
N ILE A 118 -15.48 -0.97 6.14
CA ILE A 118 -16.12 -1.92 5.23
C ILE A 118 -15.09 -2.75 4.45
N ILE A 119 -14.08 -2.10 3.86
CA ILE A 119 -13.11 -2.80 3.02
C ILE A 119 -12.17 -3.67 3.87
N THR A 120 -11.88 -3.27 5.11
CA THR A 120 -11.09 -4.09 6.04
C THR A 120 -11.88 -5.35 6.44
N ASP A 121 -13.15 -5.20 6.81
CA ASP A 121 -14.01 -6.34 7.14
C ASP A 121 -14.19 -7.30 5.96
N TRP A 122 -14.38 -6.75 4.76
CA TRP A 122 -14.44 -7.53 3.53
C TRP A 122 -13.14 -8.32 3.29
N LEU A 123 -11.97 -7.66 3.42
CA LEU A 123 -10.68 -8.30 3.27
C LEU A 123 -10.49 -9.42 4.29
N ASP A 124 -10.82 -9.19 5.56
CA ASP A 124 -10.71 -10.20 6.61
C ASP A 124 -11.60 -11.41 6.34
N ASN A 125 -12.81 -11.19 5.82
CA ASN A 125 -13.71 -12.27 5.44
C ASN A 125 -13.23 -13.03 4.20
N LEU A 126 -12.65 -12.34 3.22
CA LEU A 126 -12.06 -12.92 2.01
C LEU A 126 -10.86 -13.81 2.35
N LEU A 127 -10.04 -13.41 3.31
CA LEU A 127 -8.83 -14.14 3.70
C LEU A 127 -9.08 -15.31 4.66
N LYS A 128 -10.24 -15.35 5.33
CA LYS A 128 -10.65 -16.48 6.20
C LYS A 128 -11.19 -17.70 5.44
N GLN A 129 -11.63 -17.51 4.20
CA GLN A 129 -12.09 -18.58 3.31
C GLN A 129 -10.91 -19.39 2.80
#